data_AF-M5RYC3-F1
#
_entry.id   AF-M5RYC3-F1
#
_cell.length_a   1.000
_cell.length_b   1.000
_cell.length_c   1.000
_cell.angle_alpha   90.00
_cell.angle_beta   90.00
_cell.angle_gamma   90.00
#
_symmetry.space_group_name_H-M   'P 1'
#
loop_
_entity.id
_entity.type
_entity.pdbx_description
1 polymer ?
#
loop_
_entity_poly.entity_id
_entity_poly.type
_entity_poly.pdbx_seq_one_letter_code
_entity_poly.pdbx_strand_id
1 'polypeptide(L)'
;MSTYRGESRHGVAGGNAAIRSIRRSTRHRRAFAQSSRRVPIFSADGRLERMGLGFDVDAQRIDAVVSRVVRGIFYVETKRILPKHWDVSVDTPESFDNCDAETQELMMRNVLLPLKNVEERTFAEGLFRYKFANPGEDSFVSVCWLVFYNTLPMVCLTGCPENAEQ
;
A
#
# COMPACT_ATOMS: atom_id res chain seq x y z
N MET A 1 7.17 -16.68 1.50
CA MET A 1 7.26 -15.96 0.21
C MET A 1 5.91 -15.30 0.00
N SER A 2 5.77 -14.02 0.41
CA SER A 2 4.48 -13.32 0.35
C SER A 2 4.23 -12.90 -1.10
N THR A 3 3.33 -13.59 -1.78
CA THR A 3 2.92 -13.26 -3.15
C THR A 3 1.76 -12.28 -3.07
N TYR A 4 1.98 -11.05 -3.54
CA TYR A 4 0.89 -10.09 -3.70
C TYR A 4 0.00 -10.56 -4.84
N ARG A 5 -1.15 -11.16 -4.51
CA ARG A 5 -2.15 -11.55 -5.51
C ARG A 5 -2.94 -10.29 -5.83
N GLY A 6 -2.50 -9.56 -6.85
CA GLY A 6 -3.26 -8.45 -7.40
C GLY A 6 -4.56 -8.96 -8.02
N GLU A 7 -5.55 -9.28 -7.20
CA GLU A 7 -6.90 -9.57 -7.65
C GLU A 7 -7.49 -8.25 -8.17
N SER A 8 -7.51 -8.14 -9.50
CA SER A 8 -7.91 -6.95 -10.22
C SER A 8 -9.43 -6.77 -10.19
N ARG A 9 -10.05 -6.71 -9.01
CA ARG A 9 -11.35 -6.02 -8.86
C ARG A 9 -11.22 -4.54 -9.24
N HIS A 10 -10.03 -3.96 -9.05
CA HIS A 10 -9.75 -2.54 -9.27
C HIS A 10 -8.97 -2.22 -10.59
N GLY A 11 -8.76 -3.21 -11.47
CA GLY A 11 -7.71 -3.18 -12.50
C GLY A 11 -7.85 -2.28 -13.73
N VAL A 12 -8.99 -1.62 -13.98
CA VAL A 12 -9.19 -0.94 -15.28
C VAL A 12 -8.53 0.46 -15.33
N ALA A 13 -8.56 1.22 -14.24
CA ALA A 13 -7.98 2.56 -14.20
C ALA A 13 -6.45 2.55 -13.97
N GLY A 14 -5.96 1.70 -13.05
CA GLY A 14 -4.53 1.52 -12.77
C GLY A 14 -3.78 0.73 -13.86
N GLY A 15 -4.48 -0.16 -14.58
CA GLY A 15 -3.89 -1.00 -15.63
C GLY A 15 -3.25 -0.19 -16.76
N ASN A 16 -3.91 0.88 -17.21
CA ASN A 16 -3.36 1.75 -18.27
C ASN A 16 -2.11 2.53 -17.81
N ALA A 17 -2.05 2.96 -16.54
CA ALA A 17 -0.87 3.62 -15.99
C ALA A 17 0.30 2.64 -15.81
N ALA A 18 0.04 1.43 -15.33
CA ALA A 18 1.03 0.35 -15.24
C ALA A 18 1.55 -0.06 -16.63
N ILE A 19 0.67 -0.21 -17.62
CA ILE A 19 1.06 -0.50 -19.01
C ILE A 19 1.93 0.63 -19.59
N ARG A 20 1.62 1.89 -19.29
CA ARG A 20 2.42 3.06 -19.71
C ARG A 20 3.82 3.07 -19.08
N SER A 21 3.96 2.70 -17.80
CA SER A 21 5.28 2.63 -17.15
C SER A 21 6.13 1.47 -17.68
N ILE A 22 5.50 0.34 -18.03
CA ILE A 22 6.13 -0.82 -18.65
C ILE A 22 6.65 -0.51 -20.06
N ARG A 23 5.93 0.31 -20.85
CA ARG A 23 6.38 0.72 -22.20
C ARG A 23 7.75 1.39 -22.21
N ARG A 24 8.16 2.05 -21.13
CA ARG A 24 9.44 2.78 -21.03
C ARG A 24 10.67 1.90 -20.84
N SER A 25 10.52 0.59 -20.57
CA SER A 25 11.67 -0.33 -20.35
C SER A 25 11.45 -1.70 -20.98
N THR A 26 12.40 -2.12 -21.82
CA THR A 26 12.40 -3.42 -22.50
C THR A 26 12.51 -4.60 -21.51
N ARG A 27 13.25 -4.40 -20.41
CA ARG A 27 13.41 -5.39 -19.33
C ARG A 27 12.11 -5.59 -18.52
N HIS A 28 11.42 -4.49 -18.20
CA HIS A 28 10.14 -4.56 -17.47
C HIS A 28 9.02 -5.15 -18.33
N ARG A 29 9.03 -4.93 -19.65
CA ARG A 29 8.13 -5.60 -20.61
C ARG A 29 8.27 -7.12 -20.58
N ARG A 30 9.51 -7.63 -20.63
CA ARG A 30 9.77 -9.07 -20.64
C ARG A 30 9.34 -9.73 -19.33
N ALA A 31 9.66 -9.12 -18.19
CA ALA A 31 9.24 -9.62 -16.88
C ALA A 31 7.71 -9.65 -16.74
N PHE A 32 7.01 -8.57 -17.15
CA PHE A 32 5.55 -8.51 -17.12
C PHE A 32 4.91 -9.56 -18.04
N ALA A 33 5.40 -9.71 -19.27
CA ALA A 33 4.87 -10.70 -20.22
C ALA A 33 5.12 -12.16 -19.77
N GLN A 34 6.21 -12.41 -19.04
CA GLN A 34 6.53 -13.74 -18.52
C GLN A 34 5.73 -14.11 -17.28
N SER A 35 5.33 -13.15 -16.44
CA SER A 35 4.53 -13.40 -15.23
C SER A 35 3.02 -13.16 -15.43
N SER A 36 2.61 -12.61 -16.57
CA SER A 36 1.20 -12.34 -16.85
C SER A 36 0.41 -13.62 -17.09
N ARG A 37 -0.62 -13.85 -16.29
CA ARG A 37 -1.56 -14.96 -16.39
C ARG A 37 -3.00 -14.46 -16.32
N ARG A 38 -3.91 -15.15 -16.99
CA ARG A 38 -5.34 -14.89 -16.78
C ARG A 38 -5.75 -15.45 -15.43
N VAL A 39 -6.36 -14.62 -14.58
CA VAL A 39 -6.86 -15.03 -13.27
C VAL A 39 -8.37 -14.84 -13.19
N PRO A 40 -9.13 -15.81 -12.68
CA PRO A 40 -10.55 -15.60 -12.40
C PRO A 40 -10.71 -14.55 -11.30
N ILE A 41 -11.57 -13.56 -11.53
CA ILE A 41 -11.96 -12.55 -10.53
C ILE A 41 -13.35 -12.94 -10.05
N PHE A 42 -13.46 -13.23 -8.77
CA PHE A 42 -14.72 -13.56 -8.12
C PHE A 42 -15.32 -12.31 -7.47
N SER A 43 -16.64 -12.27 -7.33
CA SER A 43 -17.41 -11.31 -6.53
C SER A 43 -17.41 -11.73 -5.06
N ALA A 44 -17.89 -10.85 -4.16
CA ALA A 44 -17.85 -11.10 -2.72
C ALA A 44 -18.70 -12.33 -2.31
N ASP A 45 -19.70 -12.69 -3.11
CA ASP A 45 -20.54 -13.88 -2.93
C ASP A 45 -19.93 -15.15 -3.60
N GLY A 46 -18.71 -15.07 -4.12
CA GLY A 46 -17.98 -16.19 -4.72
C GLY A 46 -18.33 -16.48 -6.19
N ARG A 47 -19.15 -15.66 -6.86
CA ARG A 47 -19.43 -15.86 -8.29
C ARG A 47 -18.30 -15.36 -9.16
N LEU A 48 -17.93 -16.13 -10.18
CA LEU A 48 -16.97 -15.68 -11.19
C LEU A 48 -17.56 -14.50 -11.97
N GLU A 49 -16.99 -13.31 -11.82
CA GLU A 49 -17.43 -12.13 -12.58
C GLU A 49 -16.76 -12.08 -13.96
N ARG A 50 -15.43 -12.27 -13.99
CA ARG A 50 -14.64 -12.16 -15.23
C ARG A 50 -13.27 -12.81 -15.11
N MET A 51 -12.59 -12.94 -16.25
CA MET A 51 -11.17 -13.25 -16.31
C MET A 51 -10.37 -11.93 -16.37
N GLY A 52 -9.51 -11.69 -15.38
CA GLY A 52 -8.59 -10.56 -15.33
C GLY A 52 -7.17 -10.94 -15.76
N LEU A 53 -6.31 -9.93 -15.88
CA LEU A 53 -4.86 -10.12 -16.03
C LEU A 53 -4.23 -10.02 -14.64
N GLY A 54 -3.69 -11.13 -14.15
CA GLY A 54 -2.85 -11.18 -12.96
C GLY A 54 -1.38 -11.25 -13.39
N PHE A 55 -0.49 -10.72 -12.56
CA PHE A 55 0.94 -10.86 -12.75
C PHE A 55 1.59 -10.99 -11.37
N ASP A 56 2.63 -11.80 -11.27
CA ASP A 56 3.37 -11.93 -10.02
C ASP A 56 4.18 -10.65 -9.81
N VAL A 57 3.90 -9.97 -8.70
CA VAL A 57 4.67 -8.81 -8.27
C VAL A 57 5.58 -9.21 -7.12
N ASP A 58 6.83 -8.77 -7.22
CA ASP A 58 7.77 -8.83 -6.12
C ASP A 58 7.29 -7.88 -5.01
N ALA A 59 6.72 -8.45 -3.95
CA ALA A 59 6.19 -7.71 -2.81
C ALA A 59 7.28 -6.86 -2.14
N GLN A 60 8.51 -7.37 -2.02
CA GLN A 60 9.63 -6.61 -1.45
C GLN A 60 9.93 -5.35 -2.25
N ARG A 61 9.79 -5.43 -3.58
CA ARG A 61 9.96 -4.27 -4.45
C ARG A 61 8.82 -3.26 -4.27
N ILE A 62 7.58 -3.71 -4.11
CA ILE A 62 6.46 -2.81 -3.80
C ILE A 62 6.72 -2.12 -2.47
N ASP A 63 7.04 -2.88 -1.43
CA ASP A 63 7.30 -2.36 -0.08
C ASP A 63 8.42 -1.31 -0.13
N ALA A 64 9.55 -1.60 -0.79
CA ALA A 64 10.64 -0.64 -0.93
C ALA A 64 10.23 0.67 -1.65
N VAL A 65 9.34 0.59 -2.64
CA VAL A 65 8.79 1.78 -3.32
C VAL A 65 7.86 2.54 -2.39
N VAL A 66 6.94 1.84 -1.71
CA VAL A 66 5.97 2.41 -0.78
C VAL A 66 6.69 3.07 0.40
N SER A 67 7.65 2.40 1.03
CA SER A 67 8.47 2.95 2.11
C SER A 67 9.18 4.23 1.68
N ARG A 68 9.67 4.31 0.42
CA ARG A 68 10.27 5.55 -0.10
C ARG A 68 9.25 6.67 -0.27
N VAL A 69 8.05 6.36 -0.76
CA VAL A 69 6.94 7.32 -0.89
C VAL A 69 6.52 7.82 0.49
N VAL A 70 6.32 6.94 1.46
CA VAL A 70 5.92 7.27 2.84
C VAL A 70 6.96 8.14 3.52
N ARG A 71 8.27 7.86 3.36
CA ARG A 71 9.34 8.75 3.85
C ARG A 71 9.26 10.15 3.25
N GLY A 72 8.90 10.26 1.97
CA GLY A 72 8.65 11.53 1.30
C GLY A 72 7.43 12.26 1.87
N ILE A 73 6.32 11.55 2.06
CA ILE A 73 5.09 12.08 2.68
C ILE A 73 5.40 12.61 4.08
N PHE A 74 6.12 11.82 4.90
CA PHE A 74 6.52 12.25 6.24
C PHE A 74 7.25 13.59 6.22
N TYR A 75 8.20 13.77 5.30
CA TYR A 75 8.91 15.04 5.14
C TYR A 75 7.99 16.18 4.69
N VAL A 76 7.07 15.92 3.75
CA VAL A 76 6.11 16.93 3.29
C VAL A 76 5.23 17.44 4.44
N GLU A 77 4.75 16.52 5.28
CA GLU A 77 3.81 16.78 6.36
C GLU A 77 4.47 17.40 7.60
N THR A 78 5.64 16.90 8.00
CA THR A 78 6.29 17.29 9.26
C THR A 78 7.45 18.26 9.06
N LYS A 79 7.92 18.45 7.82
CA LYS A 79 9.18 19.14 7.48
C LYS A 79 10.43 18.54 8.13
N ARG A 80 10.34 17.31 8.64
CA ARG A 80 11.44 16.56 9.27
C ARG A 80 11.80 15.35 8.44
N ILE A 81 13.08 14.96 8.48
CA ILE A 81 13.54 13.73 7.84
C ILE A 81 13.20 12.57 8.77
N LEU A 82 12.57 11.52 8.24
CA LEU A 82 12.33 10.29 9.02
C LEU A 82 13.69 9.74 9.49
N PRO A 83 13.89 9.51 10.81
CA PRO A 83 15.17 9.04 11.32
C PRO A 83 15.65 7.76 10.62
N LYS A 84 16.97 7.62 10.45
CA LYS A 84 17.55 6.48 9.72
C LYS A 84 17.32 5.13 10.40
N HIS A 85 17.17 5.13 11.72
CA HIS A 85 16.92 3.94 12.52
C HIS A 85 15.43 3.56 12.55
N TRP A 86 14.54 4.39 12.00
CA TRP A 86 13.12 4.05 11.90
C TRP A 86 12.86 3.29 10.61
N ASP A 87 11.93 2.34 10.72
CA ASP A 87 11.45 1.57 9.58
C ASP A 87 10.03 2.00 9.18
N VAL A 88 9.62 1.55 8.00
CA VAL A 88 8.26 1.70 7.48
C VAL A 88 7.68 0.31 7.26
N SER A 89 6.72 -0.10 8.09
CA SER A 89 5.91 -1.29 7.82
C SER A 89 4.78 -0.93 6.86
N VAL A 90 4.44 -1.88 6.00
CA VAL A 90 3.37 -1.74 5.00
C VAL A 90 2.39 -2.88 5.19
N ASP A 91 1.16 -2.52 5.54
CA ASP A 91 0.03 -3.42 5.70
C ASP A 91 -0.99 -3.19 4.59
N THR A 92 -1.64 -4.28 4.19
CA THR A 92 -2.59 -4.32 3.09
C THR A 92 -3.92 -4.86 3.60
N PRO A 93 -5.05 -4.66 2.89
CA PRO A 93 -6.33 -5.22 3.31
C PRO A 93 -6.23 -6.73 3.54
N GLU A 94 -5.47 -7.43 2.69
CA GLU A 94 -5.25 -8.86 2.85
C GLU A 94 -4.44 -9.20 4.11
N SER A 95 -3.47 -8.38 4.53
CA SER A 95 -2.76 -8.63 5.79
C SER A 95 -3.66 -8.39 7.00
N PHE A 96 -4.49 -7.34 6.95
CA PHE A 96 -5.49 -7.05 7.98
C PHE A 96 -6.52 -8.18 8.14
N ASP A 97 -7.06 -8.69 7.04
CA ASP A 97 -8.05 -9.77 7.05
C ASP A 97 -7.50 -11.09 7.63
N ASN A 98 -6.17 -11.28 7.59
CA ASN A 98 -5.49 -12.46 8.14
C ASN A 98 -5.03 -12.29 9.60
N CYS A 99 -5.15 -11.10 10.19
CA CYS A 99 -4.86 -10.88 11.61
C CYS A 99 -5.92 -11.57 12.50
N ASP A 100 -5.54 -11.89 13.74
CA ASP A 100 -6.52 -12.28 14.75
C ASP A 100 -7.47 -11.11 15.11
N ALA A 101 -8.61 -11.45 15.72
CA ALA A 101 -9.66 -10.47 16.03
C ALA A 101 -9.17 -9.36 16.98
N GLU A 102 -8.26 -9.68 17.91
CA GLU A 102 -7.70 -8.72 18.85
C GLU A 102 -6.84 -7.67 18.13
N THR A 103 -5.94 -8.13 17.27
CA THR A 103 -5.08 -7.29 16.43
C THR A 103 -5.91 -6.41 15.50
N GLN A 104 -6.96 -6.98 14.88
CA GLN A 104 -7.88 -6.22 14.02
C GLN A 104 -8.59 -5.11 14.81
N GLU A 105 -9.07 -5.39 16.01
CA GLU A 105 -9.73 -4.40 16.87
C GLU A 105 -8.76 -3.28 17.27
N LEU A 106 -7.53 -3.63 17.67
CA LEU A 106 -6.50 -2.66 18.02
C LEU A 106 -6.14 -1.76 16.83
N MET A 107 -5.93 -2.32 15.64
CA MET A 107 -5.63 -1.55 14.44
C MET A 107 -6.82 -0.68 14.01
N MET A 108 -8.05 -1.19 14.13
CA MET A 108 -9.25 -0.40 13.85
C MET A 108 -9.34 0.81 14.78
N ARG A 109 -9.20 0.59 16.08
CA ARG A 109 -9.35 1.63 17.11
C ARG A 109 -8.24 2.67 17.08
N ASN A 110 -6.99 2.22 16.97
CA ASN A 110 -5.82 3.07 17.18
C ASN A 110 -5.26 3.66 15.88
N VAL A 111 -5.58 3.07 14.72
CA VAL A 111 -4.99 3.43 13.42
C VAL A 111 -6.07 3.89 12.44
N LEU A 112 -7.03 3.03 12.11
CA LEU A 112 -7.98 3.27 11.02
C LEU A 112 -9.06 4.30 11.37
N LEU A 113 -9.65 4.22 12.57
CA LEU A 113 -10.69 5.17 13.00
C LEU A 113 -10.15 6.61 13.12
N PRO A 114 -8.97 6.87 13.73
CA PRO A 114 -8.38 8.20 13.75
C PRO A 114 -8.15 8.79 12.35
N LEU A 115 -7.71 7.96 11.40
CA LEU A 115 -7.53 8.37 10.00
C LEU A 115 -8.84 8.72 9.28
N LYS A 116 -9.99 8.26 9.76
CA LYS A 116 -11.28 8.52 9.09
C LYS A 116 -11.55 10.02 8.92
N ASN A 117 -11.21 10.81 9.94
CA ASN A 117 -11.46 12.25 9.98
C ASN A 117 -10.30 13.09 9.41
N VAL A 118 -9.19 12.46 9.04
CA VAL A 118 -8.07 13.15 8.40
C VAL A 118 -8.43 13.47 6.95
N GLU A 119 -8.12 14.69 6.53
CA GLU A 119 -8.30 15.15 5.15
C GLU A 119 -7.45 14.33 4.18
N GLU A 120 -8.07 13.85 3.10
CA GLU A 120 -7.38 13.13 2.04
C GLU A 120 -6.64 14.13 1.13
N ARG A 121 -5.37 13.85 0.87
CA ARG A 121 -4.52 14.61 -0.04
C ARG A 121 -4.18 13.78 -1.26
N THR A 122 -3.93 14.44 -2.38
CA THR A 122 -3.57 13.76 -3.64
C THR A 122 -2.29 14.34 -4.24
N PHE A 123 -1.52 13.51 -4.93
CA PHE A 123 -0.34 13.97 -5.66
C PHE A 123 -0.09 13.15 -6.93
N ALA A 124 0.82 13.65 -7.78
CA ALA A 124 1.12 13.12 -9.10
C ALA A 124 -0.15 12.92 -9.95
N GLU A 125 -0.86 14.01 -10.21
CA GLU A 125 -2.08 14.03 -11.06
C GLU A 125 -3.18 13.09 -10.56
N GLY A 126 -3.28 12.92 -9.24
CA GLY A 126 -4.29 12.05 -8.61
C GLY A 126 -4.00 10.56 -8.72
N LEU A 127 -2.79 10.16 -9.09
CA LEU A 127 -2.38 8.74 -9.08
C LEU A 127 -2.20 8.20 -7.67
N PHE A 128 -1.91 9.08 -6.71
CA PHE A 128 -1.72 8.74 -5.32
C PHE A 128 -2.65 9.58 -4.46
N ARG A 129 -3.31 8.92 -3.52
CA ARG A 129 -4.14 9.55 -2.50
C ARG A 129 -3.65 9.09 -1.15
N TYR A 130 -3.56 9.97 -0.17
CA TYR A 130 -3.10 9.61 1.14
C TYR A 130 -3.77 10.40 2.25
N LYS A 131 -3.80 9.79 3.42
CA LYS A 131 -4.10 10.43 4.69
C LYS A 131 -2.91 10.22 5.61
N PHE A 132 -2.54 11.24 6.36
CA PHE A 132 -1.39 11.18 7.24
C PHE A 132 -1.78 11.68 8.63
N ALA A 133 -1.47 10.89 9.65
CA ALA A 133 -1.65 11.25 11.04
C ALA A 133 -0.33 11.06 11.79
N ASN A 134 0.03 12.07 12.56
CA ASN A 134 1.09 11.98 13.54
C ASN A 134 0.50 12.39 14.91
N PRO A 135 0.54 11.53 15.94
CA PRO A 135 0.00 11.85 17.27
C PRO A 135 0.66 13.04 17.96
N GLY A 136 1.83 13.50 17.49
CA GLY A 136 2.51 14.68 18.00
C GLY A 136 3.95 14.79 17.49
N GLU A 137 4.57 15.95 17.65
CA GLU A 137 5.94 16.18 17.17
C GLU A 137 6.99 15.25 17.81
N ASP A 138 6.72 14.77 19.03
CA ASP A 138 7.57 13.85 19.80
C ASP A 138 7.10 12.39 19.69
N SER A 139 6.09 12.09 18.88
CA SER A 139 5.62 10.72 18.71
C SER A 139 6.65 9.89 17.98
N PHE A 140 6.90 8.68 18.51
CA PHE A 140 7.75 7.67 17.86
C PHE A 140 7.05 6.91 16.75
N VAL A 141 5.77 7.23 16.48
CA VAL A 141 4.96 6.55 15.47
C VAL A 141 4.23 7.57 14.61
N SER A 142 4.17 7.32 13.30
CA SER A 142 3.23 8.02 12.41
C SER A 142 2.53 7.02 11.51
N VAL A 143 1.34 7.40 11.06
CA VAL A 143 0.46 6.55 10.26
C VAL A 143 0.18 7.23 8.94
N CYS A 144 0.33 6.48 7.85
CA CYS A 144 -0.08 6.90 6.52
C CYS A 144 -0.99 5.85 5.90
N TRP A 145 -2.24 6.22 5.62
CA TRP A 145 -3.05 5.46 4.67
C TRP A 145 -2.74 5.96 3.27
N LEU A 146 -2.37 5.07 2.36
CA LEU A 146 -1.95 5.39 1.00
C LEU A 146 -2.75 4.53 0.02
N VAL A 147 -3.33 5.15 -1.00
CA VAL A 147 -3.90 4.46 -2.15
C VAL A 147 -3.00 4.64 -3.35
N PHE A 148 -2.36 3.54 -3.73
CA PHE A 148 -1.49 3.47 -4.90
C PHE A 148 -2.33 3.23 -6.16
N TYR A 149 -2.12 4.05 -7.20
CA TYR A 149 -2.87 4.02 -8.46
C TYR A 149 -4.39 4.08 -8.33
N ASN A 150 -4.92 4.69 -7.26
CA ASN A 150 -6.35 4.73 -6.90
C ASN A 150 -7.01 3.38 -6.63
N THR A 151 -6.24 2.30 -6.59
CA THR A 151 -6.78 0.93 -6.60
C THR A 151 -6.26 0.07 -5.47
N LEU A 152 -5.11 0.44 -4.90
CA LEU A 152 -4.41 -0.40 -3.95
C LEU A 152 -4.23 0.35 -2.63
N PRO A 153 -5.21 0.23 -1.71
CA PRO A 153 -5.10 0.84 -0.38
C PRO A 153 -4.07 0.08 0.45
N MET A 154 -3.28 0.82 1.21
CA MET A 154 -2.27 0.33 2.13
C MET A 154 -2.29 1.19 3.38
N VAL A 155 -1.96 0.59 4.52
CA VAL A 155 -1.69 1.29 5.78
C VAL A 155 -0.21 1.16 6.04
N CYS A 156 0.46 2.28 6.23
CA CYS A 156 1.89 2.33 6.49
C CYS A 156 2.10 2.90 7.88
N LEU A 157 2.92 2.23 8.68
CA LEU A 157 3.33 2.71 10.00
C LEU A 157 4.82 3.03 9.93
N THR A 158 5.21 4.19 10.44
CA THR A 158 6.61 4.50 10.65
C THR A 158 6.92 4.42 12.13
N GLY A 159 8.04 3.81 12.52
CA GLY A 159 8.47 3.84 13.92
C GLY A 159 9.84 3.20 14.14
N CYS A 160 10.34 3.28 15.36
CA CYS A 160 11.55 2.59 15.76
C CYS A 160 11.25 1.09 16.00
N PRO A 161 11.92 0.16 15.30
CA PRO A 161 11.69 -1.28 15.46
C PRO A 161 12.08 -1.79 16.86
N GLU A 162 12.90 -1.07 17.62
CA GLU A 162 13.37 -1.48 18.96
C GLU A 162 12.28 -1.46 20.06
N ASN A 163 11.10 -0.88 19.79
CA ASN A 163 10.02 -0.74 20.77
C ASN A 163 8.87 -1.76 20.57
N ALA A 164 9.03 -2.78 19.71
CA ALA A 164 7.97 -3.76 19.43
C ALA A 164 7.94 -4.96 20.40
N GLU A 165 8.87 -5.04 21.37
CA GLU A 165 9.00 -6.14 22.35
C GLU A 165 8.89 -5.68 23.81
N GLN A 166 7.91 -4.83 24.15
CA GLN A 166 7.55 -4.56 25.56
C GLN A 166 6.08 -4.81 25.83
#